data_AF-A0AAP2GCS1-F1
#
_entry.id   AF-A0AAP2GCS1-F1
#
_cell.length_a   1.000
_cell.length_b   1.000
_cell.length_c   1.000
_cell.angle_alpha   90.00
_cell.angle_beta   90.00
_cell.angle_gamma   90.00
#
_symmetry.space_group_name_H-M   'P 1'
#
loop_
_entity.id
_entity.type
_entity.pdbx_description
1 polymer ?
#
loop_
_entity_poly.entity_id
_entity_poly.type
_entity_poly.pdbx_seq_one_letter_code
_entity_poly.pdbx_strand_id
1 'polypeptide(L)'
;MPPVTKDLRFLSACLLFVLSTGLFPAAAQRYFAPDNWIDLLNLAGPMPEKLLSTRTAVFYDYTLTEKELLTAQEYFQRSGVDAVAYFDLDGLMASHDITRAYGDYLLKREFSNLVFIEKGDTGYRITITVFNGKETVLDPKQSAWSASNPIFTEALKTMYRTSASGLKKLNLLINDQPETGLTINPILGKRNEFFAIDLKVDPLAVPKFGDEALDKELEQIFKDNYTLKYKMTEPGVPEKDLRKQGSLYVLCIVRTRGSVAKQLMGYEVKPGETALASVTYPGPQQELKTIPSEQVVYKVYFKHIDSGNVFLGTKWDADVTWQQALLNQLRGMKAELRLN
;
A
#
# COMPACT_ATOMS: atom_id res chain seq x y z
N MET A 1 26.17 -81.14 -25.17
CA MET A 1 26.10 -80.02 -26.13
C MET A 1 24.84 -80.20 -26.95
N PRO A 2 23.71 -79.66 -26.45
CA PRO A 2 23.09 -78.45 -27.03
C PRO A 2 22.39 -77.62 -25.91
N PRO A 3 21.31 -76.81 -26.10
CA PRO A 3 21.42 -75.34 -25.98
C PRO A 3 20.27 -74.64 -25.17
N VAL A 4 20.32 -73.29 -25.12
CA VAL A 4 19.17 -72.35 -25.25
C VAL A 4 18.11 -72.21 -24.12
N THR A 5 18.13 -70.99 -23.51
CA THR A 5 17.03 -70.06 -23.13
C THR A 5 16.16 -70.20 -21.86
N LYS A 6 15.78 -68.99 -21.36
CA LYS A 6 14.61 -68.58 -20.53
C LYS A 6 14.72 -68.89 -19.03
N ASP A 7 14.35 -68.06 -18.05
CA ASP A 7 13.32 -67.00 -17.89
C ASP A 7 13.73 -66.09 -16.69
N LEU A 8 13.56 -64.76 -16.74
CA LEU A 8 12.37 -63.96 -16.38
C LEU A 8 12.14 -63.73 -14.86
N ARG A 9 12.06 -62.43 -14.52
CA ARG A 9 11.34 -61.74 -13.41
C ARG A 9 12.25 -61.19 -12.29
N PHE A 10 12.28 -59.86 -12.14
CA PHE A 10 11.55 -59.15 -11.07
C PHE A 10 11.66 -57.61 -11.23
N LEU A 11 10.49 -56.97 -11.36
CA LEU A 11 10.08 -55.59 -11.00
C LEU A 11 11.00 -54.39 -11.26
N SER A 12 10.62 -53.49 -12.18
CA SER A 12 9.74 -52.32 -11.95
C SER A 12 10.23 -51.32 -10.90
N ALA A 13 10.86 -50.23 -11.36
CA ALA A 13 10.83 -48.94 -10.69
C ALA A 13 11.15 -47.83 -11.72
N CYS A 14 10.16 -47.47 -12.54
CA CYS A 14 10.15 -46.19 -13.26
C CYS A 14 10.04 -45.08 -12.22
N LEU A 15 11.15 -44.39 -11.94
CA LEU A 15 11.18 -43.21 -11.11
C LEU A 15 10.58 -42.04 -11.92
N LEU A 16 9.28 -41.83 -11.79
CA LEU A 16 8.58 -40.63 -12.23
C LEU A 16 9.06 -39.45 -11.39
N PHE A 17 9.94 -38.63 -11.96
CA PHE A 17 10.29 -37.32 -11.43
C PHE A 17 9.08 -36.39 -11.66
N VAL A 18 8.16 -36.34 -10.70
CA VAL A 18 7.13 -35.31 -10.65
C VAL A 18 7.83 -34.02 -10.26
N LEU A 19 8.13 -33.18 -11.25
CA LEU A 19 8.42 -31.76 -11.06
C LEU A 19 7.15 -31.12 -10.48
N SER A 20 7.03 -31.11 -9.15
CA SER A 20 6.15 -30.19 -8.47
C SER A 20 6.77 -28.79 -8.59
N THR A 21 6.47 -28.11 -9.70
CA THR A 21 6.56 -26.66 -9.74
C THR A 21 5.62 -26.14 -8.66
N GLY A 22 6.17 -25.84 -7.50
CA GLY A 22 5.53 -25.03 -6.49
C GLY A 22 5.28 -23.66 -7.11
N LEU A 23 4.13 -23.51 -7.75
CA LEU A 23 3.47 -22.22 -7.90
C LEU A 23 3.14 -21.78 -6.48
N PHE A 24 4.10 -21.12 -5.82
CA PHE A 24 3.73 -20.18 -4.79
C PHE A 24 2.77 -19.22 -5.47
N PRO A 25 1.51 -19.09 -5.02
CA PRO A 25 0.72 -17.96 -5.45
C PRO A 25 1.52 -16.74 -5.00
N ALA A 26 2.14 -16.04 -5.95
CA ALA A 26 2.50 -14.66 -5.75
C ALA A 26 1.21 -14.03 -5.22
N ALA A 27 1.25 -13.52 -3.98
CA ALA A 27 0.07 -12.97 -3.34
C ALA A 27 -0.51 -11.95 -4.32
N ALA A 28 -1.68 -12.26 -4.88
CA ALA A 28 -2.30 -11.42 -5.88
C ALA A 28 -2.48 -10.03 -5.26
N GLN A 29 -1.93 -9.02 -5.92
CA GLN A 29 -2.02 -7.64 -5.44
C GLN A 29 -3.49 -7.23 -5.48
N ARG A 30 -4.10 -7.09 -4.31
CA ARG A 30 -5.36 -6.36 -4.22
C ARG A 30 -5.02 -4.89 -4.28
N TYR A 31 -5.43 -4.21 -5.35
CA TYR A 31 -5.25 -2.75 -5.52
C TYR A 31 -5.92 -1.97 -4.39
N PHE A 32 -6.95 -2.55 -3.79
CA PHE A 32 -7.58 -2.06 -2.58
C PHE A 32 -7.18 -2.99 -1.44
N ALA A 33 -6.31 -2.51 -0.54
CA ALA A 33 -6.12 -3.17 0.74
C ALA A 33 -7.48 -3.21 1.45
N PRO A 34 -7.90 -4.37 2.00
CA PRO A 34 -9.14 -4.42 2.77
C PRO A 34 -9.03 -3.45 3.95
N ASP A 35 -10.14 -2.80 4.32
CA ASP A 35 -10.15 -1.82 5.43
C ASP A 35 -9.67 -2.45 6.76
N ASN A 36 -9.67 -3.79 6.86
CA ASN A 36 -9.17 -4.58 7.99
C ASN A 36 -7.87 -5.35 7.69
N TRP A 37 -6.93 -4.78 6.94
CA TRP A 37 -5.71 -5.49 6.53
C TRP A 37 -4.87 -6.00 7.71
N ILE A 38 -4.91 -5.34 8.87
CA ILE A 38 -4.24 -5.77 10.11
C ILE A 38 -4.75 -7.13 10.58
N ASP A 39 -6.01 -7.49 10.27
CA ASP A 39 -6.57 -8.80 10.61
C ASP A 39 -5.98 -9.95 9.76
N LEU A 40 -5.20 -9.63 8.71
CA LEU A 40 -4.42 -10.62 7.97
C LEU A 40 -3.18 -11.09 8.75
N LEU A 41 -2.81 -10.40 9.82
CA LEU A 41 -1.74 -10.77 10.73
C LEU A 41 -2.20 -11.86 11.71
N ASN A 42 -1.26 -12.63 12.25
CA ASN A 42 -1.56 -13.49 13.39
C ASN A 42 -1.49 -12.66 14.69
N LEU A 43 -2.62 -12.06 15.06
CA LEU A 43 -2.76 -11.12 16.19
C LEU A 43 -2.63 -11.76 17.59
N ALA A 44 -2.62 -13.09 17.67
CA ALA A 44 -2.42 -13.83 18.92
C ALA A 44 -0.92 -14.16 19.17
N GLY A 45 -0.02 -13.47 18.46
CA GLY A 45 1.41 -13.64 18.58
C GLY A 45 2.01 -13.01 19.85
N PRO A 46 3.23 -13.41 20.23
CA PRO A 46 3.98 -12.74 21.27
C PRO A 46 4.44 -11.34 20.82
N MET A 47 4.81 -10.49 21.77
CA MET A 47 5.50 -9.24 21.45
C MET A 47 6.85 -9.51 20.78
N PRO A 48 7.30 -8.64 19.85
CA PRO A 48 8.64 -8.73 19.29
C PRO A 48 9.73 -8.69 20.37
N GLU A 49 10.65 -9.68 20.35
CA GLU A 49 11.69 -9.83 21.36
C GLU A 49 12.62 -8.61 21.49
N LYS A 50 12.81 -7.88 20.38
CA LYS A 50 13.68 -6.70 20.31
C LYS A 50 12.94 -5.37 20.41
N LEU A 51 11.66 -5.37 20.78
CA LEU A 51 10.84 -4.16 20.84
C LEU A 51 11.47 -3.05 21.71
N LEU A 52 12.12 -3.41 22.82
CA LEU A 52 12.71 -2.45 23.77
C LEU A 52 14.21 -2.20 23.55
N SER A 53 14.74 -2.59 22.39
CA SER A 53 16.15 -2.41 22.01
C SER A 53 16.37 -1.91 20.59
N THR A 54 15.31 -1.75 19.81
CA THR A 54 15.37 -1.27 18.43
C THR A 54 14.29 -0.22 18.15
N ARG A 55 14.47 0.50 17.03
CA ARG A 55 13.59 1.60 16.61
C ARG A 55 12.23 1.09 16.17
N THR A 56 11.21 1.89 16.49
CA THR A 56 9.80 1.60 16.23
C THR A 56 9.16 2.74 15.45
N ALA A 57 8.51 2.41 14.34
CA ALA A 57 7.65 3.35 13.61
C ALA A 57 6.19 3.13 14.05
N VAL A 58 5.47 4.21 14.26
CA VAL A 58 4.07 4.20 14.68
C VAL A 58 3.20 4.65 13.51
N PHE A 59 2.24 3.82 13.15
CA PHE A 59 1.18 4.13 12.20
C PHE A 59 -0.12 4.28 12.98
N TYR A 60 -0.77 5.42 12.88
CA TYR A 60 -1.95 5.73 13.69
C TYR A 60 -3.13 6.15 12.83
N ASP A 61 -4.34 5.87 13.33
CA ASP A 61 -5.57 6.34 12.70
C ASP A 61 -5.68 7.87 12.79
N TYR A 62 -6.02 8.51 11.67
CA TYR A 62 -6.04 9.98 11.56
C TYR A 62 -7.04 10.67 12.50
N THR A 63 -7.99 9.94 13.08
CA THR A 63 -8.95 10.45 14.08
C THR A 63 -8.37 10.52 15.50
N LEU A 64 -7.12 10.08 15.70
CA LEU A 64 -6.38 10.33 16.93
C LEU A 64 -6.04 11.82 17.05
N THR A 65 -6.32 12.36 18.22
CA THR A 65 -5.98 13.72 18.61
C THR A 65 -4.51 13.82 19.01
N GLU A 66 -3.94 15.02 18.93
CA GLU A 66 -2.58 15.30 19.40
C GLU A 66 -2.37 14.85 20.86
N LYS A 67 -3.37 15.06 21.73
CA LYS A 67 -3.34 14.59 23.12
C LYS A 67 -3.22 13.07 23.24
N GLU A 68 -3.91 12.32 22.38
CA GLU A 68 -3.79 10.86 22.35
C GLU A 68 -2.40 10.44 21.87
N LEU A 69 -1.85 11.09 20.86
CA LEU A 69 -0.47 10.81 20.40
C LEU A 69 0.57 11.08 21.48
N LEU A 70 0.44 12.19 22.23
CA LEU A 70 1.29 12.50 23.38
C LEU A 70 1.16 11.44 24.47
N THR A 71 -0.07 10.99 24.74
CA THR A 71 -0.31 9.92 25.72
C THR A 71 0.35 8.62 25.26
N ALA A 72 0.27 8.27 23.98
CA ALA A 72 0.94 7.09 23.44
C ALA A 72 2.47 7.19 23.63
N GLN A 73 3.07 8.34 23.28
CA GLN A 73 4.50 8.58 23.43
C GLN A 73 4.97 8.45 24.89
N GLU A 74 4.21 8.99 25.86
CA GLU A 74 4.51 8.86 27.29
C GLU A 74 4.55 7.38 27.73
N TYR A 75 3.59 6.58 27.27
CA TYR A 75 3.57 5.14 27.57
C TYR A 75 4.70 4.39 26.88
N PHE A 76 5.09 4.75 25.65
CA PHE A 76 6.23 4.17 24.95
C PHE A 76 7.56 4.46 25.66
N GLN A 77 7.78 5.69 26.14
CA GLN A 77 8.95 6.02 26.95
C GLN A 77 9.03 5.19 28.24
N ARG A 78 7.89 5.08 28.93
CA ARG A 78 7.78 4.29 30.17
C ARG A 78 8.10 2.83 29.92
N SER A 79 7.51 2.22 28.89
CA SER A 79 7.76 0.82 28.54
C SER A 79 9.16 0.57 27.97
N GLY A 80 9.80 1.58 27.37
CA GLY A 80 11.10 1.44 26.71
C GLY A 80 11.00 1.24 25.19
N VAL A 81 9.82 1.44 24.60
CA VAL A 81 9.60 1.41 23.15
C VAL A 81 10.18 2.70 22.56
N ASP A 82 11.17 2.56 21.68
CA ASP A 82 11.76 3.70 20.97
C ASP A 82 10.91 4.07 19.75
N ALA A 83 9.78 4.74 20.00
CA ALA A 83 8.88 5.26 18.99
C ALA A 83 9.45 6.55 18.40
N VAL A 84 10.06 6.44 17.20
CA VAL A 84 10.81 7.55 16.58
C VAL A 84 9.93 8.34 15.61
N ALA A 85 9.13 7.66 14.78
CA ALA A 85 8.40 8.30 13.68
C ALA A 85 6.92 7.93 13.71
N TYR A 86 6.06 8.92 13.47
CA TYR A 86 4.61 8.79 13.47
C TYR A 86 4.05 9.11 12.07
N PHE A 87 3.26 8.19 11.53
CA PHE A 87 2.65 8.30 10.21
C PHE A 87 1.16 8.01 10.25
N ASP A 88 0.41 8.64 9.37
CA ASP A 88 -0.99 8.30 9.16
C ASP A 88 -1.10 6.89 8.55
N LEU A 89 -1.94 6.05 9.16
CA LEU A 89 -2.12 4.64 8.78
C LEU A 89 -2.64 4.49 7.33
N ASP A 90 -3.53 5.39 6.91
CA ASP A 90 -4.11 5.39 5.57
C ASP A 90 -3.13 5.85 4.49
N GLY A 91 -2.04 6.53 4.87
CA GLY A 91 -0.93 6.85 3.99
C GLY A 91 -0.13 5.62 3.59
N LEU A 92 0.13 4.70 4.53
CA LEU A 92 0.91 3.48 4.29
C LEU A 92 0.26 2.59 3.21
N MET A 93 -1.07 2.51 3.22
CA MET A 93 -1.89 1.63 2.39
C MET A 93 -2.47 2.32 1.15
N ALA A 94 -2.03 3.54 0.85
CA ALA A 94 -2.61 4.36 -0.20
C ALA A 94 -2.41 3.78 -1.61
N SER A 95 -1.25 3.17 -1.87
CA SER A 95 -0.98 2.41 -3.10
C SER A 95 0.26 1.54 -2.92
N HIS A 96 0.49 0.59 -3.81
CA HIS A 96 1.70 -0.25 -3.81
C HIS A 96 3.00 0.57 -3.87
N ASP A 97 3.07 1.59 -4.73
CA ASP A 97 4.26 2.45 -4.85
C ASP A 97 4.50 3.25 -3.57
N ILE A 98 3.42 3.64 -2.90
CA ILE A 98 3.50 4.34 -1.62
C ILE A 98 3.96 3.38 -0.52
N THR A 99 3.38 2.17 -0.42
CA THR A 99 3.83 1.15 0.54
C THR A 99 5.31 0.82 0.36
N ARG A 100 5.76 0.67 -0.90
CA ARG A 100 7.19 0.51 -1.23
C ARG A 100 8.03 1.67 -0.69
N ALA A 101 7.61 2.91 -0.92
CA ALA A 101 8.34 4.09 -0.44
C ALA A 101 8.43 4.15 1.09
N TYR A 102 7.37 3.73 1.80
CA TYR A 102 7.43 3.52 3.25
C TYR A 102 8.43 2.42 3.62
N GLY A 103 8.41 1.27 2.95
CA GLY A 103 9.38 0.19 3.18
C GLY A 103 10.83 0.66 3.01
N ASP A 104 11.11 1.39 1.93
CA ASP A 104 12.44 1.99 1.68
C ASP A 104 12.84 2.99 2.76
N TYR A 105 11.91 3.84 3.19
CA TYR A 105 12.14 4.79 4.27
C TYR A 105 12.46 4.07 5.58
N LEU A 106 11.67 3.04 5.91
CA LEU A 106 11.82 2.26 7.14
C LEU A 106 13.16 1.52 7.16
N LEU A 107 13.56 0.93 6.02
CA LEU A 107 14.87 0.29 5.83
C LEU A 107 16.01 1.28 6.03
N LYS A 108 15.98 2.43 5.35
CA LYS A 108 17.05 3.44 5.42
C LYS A 108 17.23 4.03 6.82
N ARG A 109 16.14 4.09 7.60
CA ARG A 109 16.13 4.61 8.98
C ARG A 109 16.32 3.51 10.04
N GLU A 110 16.53 2.27 9.61
CA GLU A 110 16.79 1.10 10.46
C GLU A 110 15.66 0.79 11.47
N PHE A 111 14.40 0.98 11.04
CA PHE A 111 13.26 0.54 11.82
C PHE A 111 13.17 -0.98 11.86
N SER A 112 12.94 -1.54 13.04
CA SER A 112 12.81 -2.99 13.24
C SER A 112 11.41 -3.40 13.68
N ASN A 113 10.67 -2.52 14.36
CA ASN A 113 9.32 -2.80 14.82
C ASN A 113 8.34 -1.77 14.27
N LEU A 114 7.10 -2.20 14.12
CA LEU A 114 5.97 -1.35 13.76
C LEU A 114 4.91 -1.45 14.85
N VAL A 115 4.31 -0.30 15.16
CA VAL A 115 3.14 -0.21 16.02
C VAL A 115 2.00 0.40 15.22
N PHE A 116 0.84 -0.24 15.24
CA PHE A 116 -0.40 0.24 14.66
C PHE A 116 -1.33 0.66 15.78
N ILE A 117 -1.87 1.87 15.72
CA ILE A 117 -2.88 2.37 16.67
C ILE A 117 -4.14 2.70 15.90
N GLU A 118 -5.15 1.84 16.04
CA GLU A 118 -6.44 1.98 15.39
C GLU A 118 -7.47 2.53 16.38
N LYS A 119 -8.33 3.43 15.91
CA LYS A 119 -9.45 4.00 16.67
C LYS A 119 -10.72 3.74 15.87
N GLY A 120 -11.61 2.93 16.43
CA GLY A 120 -12.91 2.64 15.86
C GLY A 120 -14.04 3.00 16.83
N ASP A 121 -15.28 2.77 16.40
CA ASP A 121 -16.48 3.12 17.18
C ASP A 121 -16.54 2.44 18.55
N THR A 122 -15.92 1.25 18.67
CA THR A 122 -15.96 0.41 19.88
C THR A 122 -14.73 0.58 20.78
N GLY A 123 -13.73 1.34 20.36
CA GLY A 123 -12.51 1.56 21.14
C GLY A 123 -11.22 1.66 20.33
N TYR A 124 -10.13 1.36 21.01
CA TYR A 124 -8.77 1.43 20.49
C TYR A 124 -8.19 0.04 20.37
N ARG A 125 -7.40 -0.18 19.33
CA ARG A 125 -6.59 -1.39 19.15
C ARG A 125 -5.14 -1.00 18.91
N ILE A 126 -4.24 -1.63 19.66
CA ILE A 126 -2.80 -1.47 19.50
C ILE A 126 -2.26 -2.79 19.00
N THR A 127 -1.60 -2.78 17.84
CA THR A 127 -0.98 -3.97 17.26
C THR A 127 0.51 -3.72 17.07
N ILE A 128 1.35 -4.66 17.51
CA ILE A 128 2.81 -4.55 17.48
C ILE A 128 3.39 -5.75 16.74
N THR A 129 4.26 -5.49 15.77
CA THR A 129 4.86 -6.53 14.94
C THR A 129 6.25 -6.12 14.46
N VAL A 130 6.99 -7.07 13.93
CA VAL A 130 8.31 -6.84 13.33
C VAL A 130 8.13 -6.33 11.91
N PHE A 131 8.93 -5.35 11.52
CA PHE A 131 9.04 -4.94 10.11
C PHE A 131 9.71 -6.06 9.30
N ASN A 132 9.10 -6.49 8.19
CA ASN A 132 9.60 -7.64 7.44
C ASN A 132 10.92 -7.38 6.68
N GLY A 133 11.41 -6.14 6.68
CA GLY A 133 12.64 -5.75 5.98
C GLY A 133 12.49 -5.66 4.45
N LYS A 134 11.27 -5.57 3.93
CA LYS A 134 10.95 -5.55 2.50
C LYS A 134 10.05 -4.35 2.15
N GLU A 135 9.96 -4.07 0.86
CA GLU A 135 9.07 -3.03 0.29
C GLU A 135 7.58 -3.27 0.62
N THR A 136 7.16 -4.51 0.87
CA THR A 136 5.78 -4.83 1.25
C THR A 136 5.44 -4.46 2.69
N VAL A 137 6.44 -4.10 3.49
CA VAL A 137 6.39 -3.73 4.91
C VAL A 137 6.02 -4.87 5.85
N LEU A 138 5.06 -5.71 5.46
CA LEU A 138 4.55 -6.83 6.23
C LEU A 138 4.34 -8.05 5.34
N ASP A 139 4.38 -9.22 5.97
CA ASP A 139 4.04 -10.50 5.33
C ASP A 139 2.68 -11.00 5.85
N PRO A 140 1.81 -11.60 5.01
CA PRO A 140 0.56 -12.20 5.47
C PRO A 140 0.81 -13.23 6.58
N LYS A 141 -0.07 -13.26 7.59
CA LYS A 141 0.01 -14.16 8.75
C LYS A 141 1.28 -14.01 9.61
N GLN A 142 2.09 -12.96 9.42
CA GLN A 142 3.22 -12.72 10.32
C GLN A 142 2.70 -12.56 11.77
N SER A 143 3.55 -12.90 12.72
CA SER A 143 3.21 -12.81 14.13
C SER A 143 3.10 -11.36 14.57
N ALA A 144 2.01 -11.03 15.25
CA ALA A 144 1.77 -9.73 15.83
C ALA A 144 1.13 -9.90 17.21
N TRP A 145 1.53 -9.04 18.14
CA TRP A 145 0.82 -8.91 19.40
C TRP A 145 -0.26 -7.84 19.25
N SER A 146 -1.47 -8.07 19.78
CA SER A 146 -2.52 -7.06 19.77
C SER A 146 -3.24 -6.97 21.11
N ALA A 147 -3.71 -5.77 21.44
CA ALA A 147 -4.61 -5.51 22.55
C ALA A 147 -5.66 -4.46 22.18
N SER A 148 -6.91 -4.73 22.53
CA SER A 148 -8.03 -3.83 22.29
C SER A 148 -8.70 -3.40 23.60
N ASN A 149 -9.13 -2.15 23.69
CA ASN A 149 -9.90 -1.64 24.81
C ASN A 149 -10.72 -0.40 24.41
N PRO A 150 -11.96 -0.22 24.91
CA PRO A 150 -12.73 1.01 24.75
C PRO A 150 -12.00 2.28 25.24
N ILE A 151 -11.15 2.14 26.25
CA ILE A 151 -10.38 3.22 26.85
C ILE A 151 -8.92 3.11 26.39
N PHE A 152 -8.45 4.13 25.67
CA PHE A 152 -7.11 4.14 25.07
C PHE A 152 -5.98 3.87 26.09
N THR A 153 -6.06 4.49 27.26
CA THR A 153 -5.05 4.32 28.32
C THR A 153 -5.00 2.90 28.87
N GLU A 154 -6.12 2.16 28.87
CA GLU A 154 -6.14 0.77 29.33
C GLU A 154 -5.51 -0.17 28.28
N ALA A 155 -5.68 0.11 26.98
CA ALA A 155 -4.93 -0.59 25.93
C ALA A 155 -3.41 -0.35 26.09
N LEU A 156 -3.00 0.91 26.31
CA LEU A 156 -1.59 1.26 26.56
C LEU A 156 -1.02 0.64 27.85
N LYS A 157 -1.79 0.59 28.93
CA LYS A 157 -1.40 -0.09 30.18
C LYS A 157 -1.21 -1.59 29.96
N THR A 158 -2.03 -2.21 29.12
CA THR A 158 -1.90 -3.64 28.78
C THR A 158 -0.58 -3.87 28.05
N MET A 159 -0.29 -3.05 27.03
CA MET A 159 1.00 -3.05 26.33
C MET A 159 2.19 -2.84 27.28
N TYR A 160 2.10 -1.87 28.19
CA TYR A 160 3.13 -1.62 29.20
C TYR A 160 3.36 -2.83 30.12
N ARG A 161 2.30 -3.44 30.65
CA ARG A 161 2.42 -4.60 31.55
C ARG A 161 3.07 -5.79 30.84
N THR A 162 2.63 -6.08 29.62
CA THR A 162 3.17 -7.20 28.83
C THR A 162 4.64 -6.99 28.47
N SER A 163 5.02 -5.80 28.03
CA SER A 163 6.42 -5.47 27.71
C SER A 163 7.30 -5.50 28.95
N ALA A 164 6.85 -4.91 30.07
CA ALA A 164 7.62 -4.89 31.32
C ALA A 164 7.84 -6.29 31.93
N SER A 165 6.89 -7.21 31.77
CA SER A 165 7.04 -8.59 32.26
C SER A 165 7.88 -9.48 31.35
N GLY A 166 7.88 -9.20 30.05
CA GLY A 166 8.42 -10.10 29.03
C GLY A 166 9.76 -9.69 28.44
N LEU A 167 10.14 -8.41 28.53
CA LEU A 167 11.26 -7.86 27.77
C LEU A 167 12.21 -7.05 28.66
N LYS A 168 13.49 -7.04 28.28
CA LYS A 168 14.51 -6.22 28.95
C LYS A 168 14.59 -4.85 28.28
N LYS A 169 14.37 -3.78 29.05
CA LYS A 169 14.56 -2.41 28.59
C LYS A 169 16.03 -2.13 28.30
N LEU A 170 16.35 -1.82 27.05
CA LEU A 170 17.70 -1.44 26.60
C LEU A 170 17.74 -0.04 25.98
N ASN A 171 16.61 0.47 25.49
CA ASN A 171 16.48 1.86 25.03
C ASN A 171 16.45 2.82 26.23
N LEU A 172 17.39 3.77 26.26
CA LEU A 172 17.56 4.74 27.35
C LEU A 172 17.30 6.20 26.92
N LEU A 173 17.28 6.47 25.61
CA LEU A 173 17.07 7.80 25.04
C LEU A 173 15.89 7.72 24.07
N ILE A 174 14.68 7.81 24.61
CA ILE A 174 13.44 7.78 23.82
C ILE A 174 12.93 9.21 23.74
N ASN A 175 12.47 9.62 22.56
CA ASN A 175 11.98 10.98 22.34
C ASN A 175 10.82 11.35 23.26
N ASP A 176 10.79 12.61 23.69
CA ASP A 176 9.73 13.13 24.57
C ASP A 176 8.41 13.38 23.84
N GLN A 177 8.50 13.63 22.52
CA GLN A 177 7.41 14.06 21.67
C GLN A 177 7.29 13.13 20.45
N PRO A 178 6.07 12.87 19.95
CA PRO A 178 5.88 12.12 18.71
C PRO A 178 6.38 12.95 17.51
N GLU A 179 7.29 12.40 16.70
CA GLU A 179 7.74 13.04 15.46
C GLU A 179 6.72 12.80 14.34
N THR A 180 5.82 13.77 14.16
CA THR A 180 4.79 13.78 13.09
C THR A 180 5.23 14.67 11.92
N GLY A 181 4.47 14.66 10.82
CA GLY A 181 4.71 15.55 9.67
C GLY A 181 5.88 15.10 8.77
N LEU A 182 6.35 13.87 8.93
CA LEU A 182 7.37 13.28 8.08
C LEU A 182 6.84 13.06 6.66
N THR A 183 7.57 13.53 5.66
CA THR A 183 7.18 13.42 4.25
C THR A 183 7.76 12.15 3.62
N ILE A 184 6.89 11.31 3.06
CA ILE A 184 7.28 10.20 2.18
C ILE A 184 7.13 10.65 0.74
N ASN A 185 8.19 10.52 -0.06
CA ASN A 185 8.13 10.76 -1.50
C ASN A 185 8.04 9.42 -2.24
N PRO A 186 6.86 9.03 -2.74
CA PRO A 186 6.68 7.79 -3.50
C PRO A 186 7.13 7.90 -4.96
N ILE A 187 7.38 9.11 -5.46
CA ILE A 187 7.75 9.34 -6.86
C ILE A 187 9.28 9.29 -6.98
N LEU A 188 9.77 8.17 -7.54
CA LEU A 188 11.21 7.95 -7.76
C LEU A 188 11.77 8.80 -8.91
N GLY A 189 10.99 8.97 -9.98
CA GLY A 189 11.35 9.77 -11.14
C GLY A 189 10.88 11.23 -11.05
N LYS A 190 10.56 11.81 -12.20
CA LYS A 190 9.97 13.16 -12.26
C LYS A 190 8.46 13.12 -12.09
N ARG A 191 7.94 14.09 -11.34
CA ARG A 191 6.51 14.42 -11.28
C ARG A 191 6.16 15.34 -12.45
N ASN A 192 5.18 14.94 -13.26
CA ASN A 192 4.72 15.71 -14.42
C ASN A 192 3.23 16.03 -14.29
N GLU A 193 2.90 17.32 -14.36
CA GLU A 193 1.51 17.84 -14.37
C GLU A 193 0.96 17.95 -15.81
N PHE A 194 1.19 16.92 -16.60
CA PHE A 194 0.66 16.77 -17.94
C PHE A 194 0.47 15.29 -18.26
N PHE A 195 -0.28 14.98 -19.31
CA PHE A 195 -0.50 13.59 -19.74
C PHE A 195 0.69 13.07 -20.55
N ALA A 196 1.03 11.79 -20.38
CA ALA A 196 2.10 11.15 -21.14
C ALA A 196 1.74 11.08 -22.64
N ILE A 197 2.33 11.96 -23.45
CA ILE A 197 2.07 12.01 -24.89
C ILE A 197 2.53 10.73 -25.62
N ASP A 198 3.56 10.07 -25.07
CA ASP A 198 4.15 8.86 -25.64
C ASP A 198 3.20 7.66 -25.57
N LEU A 199 2.15 7.68 -24.74
CA LEU A 199 1.09 6.66 -24.75
C LEU A 199 0.41 6.49 -26.11
N LYS A 200 0.56 7.47 -27.03
CA LYS A 200 0.12 7.36 -28.43
C LYS A 200 0.84 6.24 -29.19
N VAL A 201 2.09 5.95 -28.81
CA VAL A 201 2.94 4.94 -29.45
C VAL A 201 3.25 3.76 -28.52
N ASP A 202 3.43 4.05 -27.24
CA ASP A 202 3.92 3.13 -26.22
C ASP A 202 2.77 2.43 -25.47
N PRO A 203 2.80 1.09 -25.33
CA PRO A 203 1.71 0.36 -24.69
C PRO A 203 1.61 0.61 -23.18
N LEU A 204 0.36 0.77 -22.71
CA LEU A 204 -0.02 0.84 -21.30
C LEU A 204 -0.36 -0.54 -20.73
N ALA A 205 0.27 -0.94 -19.63
CA ALA A 205 -0.22 -2.01 -18.78
C ALA A 205 -1.35 -1.48 -17.88
N VAL A 206 -2.48 -2.20 -17.87
CA VAL A 206 -3.63 -1.94 -17.00
C VAL A 206 -3.78 -3.13 -16.07
N PRO A 207 -3.25 -3.04 -14.85
CA PRO A 207 -3.36 -4.14 -13.91
C PRO A 207 -4.80 -4.30 -13.41
N LYS A 208 -5.25 -5.54 -13.36
CA LYS A 208 -6.51 -5.94 -12.77
C LYS A 208 -6.50 -5.78 -11.25
N PHE A 209 -7.68 -5.64 -10.66
CA PHE A 209 -7.88 -5.54 -9.22
C PHE A 209 -7.85 -6.90 -8.51
N GLY A 210 -8.11 -7.99 -9.23
CA GLY A 210 -8.15 -9.34 -8.68
C GLY A 210 -9.51 -9.71 -8.08
N ASP A 211 -10.55 -8.94 -8.43
CA ASP A 211 -11.95 -9.23 -8.16
C ASP A 211 -12.69 -9.30 -9.50
N GLU A 212 -13.39 -10.40 -9.77
CA GLU A 212 -13.99 -10.65 -11.08
C GLU A 212 -15.02 -9.58 -11.50
N ALA A 213 -15.78 -9.02 -10.54
CA ALA A 213 -16.77 -8.00 -10.85
C ALA A 213 -16.11 -6.66 -11.16
N LEU A 214 -15.15 -6.24 -10.33
CA LEU A 214 -14.40 -5.00 -10.55
C LEU A 214 -13.53 -5.07 -11.82
N ASP A 215 -12.95 -6.23 -12.12
CA ASP A 215 -12.12 -6.44 -13.32
C ASP A 215 -12.95 -6.34 -14.60
N LYS A 216 -14.17 -6.88 -14.61
CA LYS A 216 -15.10 -6.72 -15.73
C LYS A 216 -15.49 -5.25 -15.94
N GLU A 217 -15.74 -4.53 -14.86
CA GLU A 217 -16.08 -3.10 -14.92
C GLU A 217 -14.88 -2.27 -15.42
N LEU A 218 -13.67 -2.55 -14.92
CA LEU A 218 -12.43 -1.91 -15.37
C LEU A 218 -12.20 -2.14 -16.87
N GLU A 219 -12.36 -3.39 -17.32
CA GLU A 219 -12.24 -3.75 -18.74
C GLU A 219 -13.25 -3.01 -19.61
N GLN A 220 -14.49 -2.86 -19.15
CA GLN A 220 -15.53 -2.15 -19.87
C GLN A 220 -15.23 -0.64 -19.97
N ILE A 221 -14.85 0.00 -18.86
CA ILE A 221 -14.51 1.44 -18.85
C ILE A 221 -13.35 1.72 -19.81
N PHE A 222 -12.31 0.87 -19.83
CA PHE A 222 -11.19 1.02 -20.75
C PHE A 222 -11.59 0.85 -22.21
N LYS A 223 -12.39 -0.17 -22.54
CA LYS A 223 -12.90 -0.40 -23.91
C LYS A 223 -13.69 0.81 -24.43
N ASP A 224 -14.48 1.43 -23.57
CA ASP A 224 -15.37 2.53 -23.96
C ASP A 224 -14.67 3.90 -24.01
N ASN A 225 -13.59 4.10 -23.24
CA ASN A 225 -13.01 5.44 -23.03
C ASN A 225 -11.53 5.57 -23.43
N TYR A 226 -10.80 4.46 -23.68
CA TYR A 226 -9.37 4.48 -24.00
C TYR A 226 -9.09 3.90 -25.38
N THR A 227 -8.64 4.75 -26.31
CA THR A 227 -8.45 4.39 -27.74
C THR A 227 -7.02 4.01 -28.13
N LEU A 228 -6.06 4.15 -27.21
CA LEU A 228 -4.64 3.87 -27.45
C LEU A 228 -4.31 2.41 -27.13
N LYS A 229 -3.07 1.99 -27.40
CA LYS A 229 -2.63 0.62 -27.13
C LYS A 229 -2.54 0.37 -25.62
N TYR A 230 -3.25 -0.65 -25.15
CA TYR A 230 -3.15 -1.13 -23.76
C TYR A 230 -3.24 -2.65 -23.68
N LYS A 231 -2.81 -3.19 -22.54
CA LYS A 231 -2.93 -4.61 -22.20
C LYS A 231 -3.42 -4.75 -20.76
N MET A 232 -4.47 -5.53 -20.56
CA MET A 232 -4.89 -5.95 -19.23
C MET A 232 -3.88 -6.96 -18.67
N THR A 233 -3.43 -6.75 -17.44
CA THR A 233 -2.43 -7.60 -16.79
C THR A 233 -2.94 -8.14 -15.47
N GLU A 234 -2.42 -9.29 -15.07
CA GLU A 234 -2.75 -9.86 -13.77
C GLU A 234 -2.35 -8.91 -12.63
N PRO A 235 -3.07 -8.94 -11.50
CA PRO A 235 -2.72 -8.13 -10.34
C PRO A 235 -1.34 -8.56 -9.78
N GLY A 236 -0.48 -7.60 -9.44
CA GLY A 236 0.77 -7.88 -8.74
C GLY A 236 1.94 -8.27 -9.61
N VAL A 237 1.80 -8.21 -10.94
CA VAL A 237 2.92 -8.46 -11.84
C VAL A 237 3.99 -7.38 -11.63
N PRO A 238 5.25 -7.76 -11.32
CA PRO A 238 6.32 -6.79 -11.15
C PRO A 238 6.55 -5.96 -12.41
N GLU A 239 6.84 -4.67 -12.24
CA GLU A 239 7.04 -3.73 -13.34
C GLU A 239 8.14 -4.18 -14.32
N LYS A 240 9.19 -4.83 -13.81
CA LYS A 240 10.26 -5.45 -14.62
C LYS A 240 9.72 -6.51 -15.59
N ASP A 241 8.68 -7.24 -15.20
CA ASP A 241 8.07 -8.27 -16.04
C ASP A 241 7.02 -7.67 -16.98
N LEU A 242 6.29 -6.63 -16.56
CA LEU A 242 5.48 -5.81 -17.47
C LEU A 242 6.33 -5.24 -18.62
N ARG A 243 7.54 -4.79 -18.29
CA ARG A 243 8.51 -4.27 -19.26
C ARG A 243 8.96 -5.31 -20.29
N LYS A 244 9.26 -6.53 -19.85
CA LYS A 244 9.59 -7.66 -20.73
C LYS A 244 8.42 -8.06 -21.63
N GLN A 245 7.19 -7.84 -21.18
CA GLN A 245 5.98 -8.05 -21.97
C GLN A 245 5.68 -6.90 -22.96
N GLY A 246 6.56 -5.90 -23.05
CA GLY A 246 6.44 -4.79 -24.01
C GLY A 246 5.61 -3.61 -23.55
N SER A 247 5.15 -3.58 -22.29
CA SER A 247 4.51 -2.39 -21.71
C SER A 247 5.58 -1.42 -21.22
N LEU A 248 5.43 -0.13 -21.53
CA LEU A 248 6.36 0.92 -21.09
C LEU A 248 5.75 1.80 -20.00
N TYR A 249 4.42 1.83 -19.95
CA TYR A 249 3.66 2.53 -18.94
C TYR A 249 2.82 1.56 -18.13
N VAL A 250 2.48 1.95 -16.90
CA VAL A 250 1.54 1.25 -16.04
C VAL A 250 0.52 2.23 -15.47
N LEU A 251 -0.75 1.79 -15.39
CA LEU A 251 -1.80 2.51 -14.70
C LEU A 251 -1.64 2.34 -13.20
N CYS A 252 -1.61 3.45 -12.47
CA CYS A 252 -1.49 3.47 -11.02
C CYS A 252 -2.71 4.15 -10.39
N ILE A 253 -3.12 3.65 -9.23
CA ILE A 253 -4.24 4.20 -8.45
C ILE A 253 -3.77 4.44 -7.02
N VAL A 254 -4.10 5.61 -6.47
CA VAL A 254 -3.97 5.95 -5.05
C VAL A 254 -5.36 5.98 -4.44
N ARG A 255 -5.58 5.27 -3.33
CA ARG A 255 -6.80 5.30 -2.51
C ARG A 255 -6.44 5.72 -1.08
N THR A 256 -6.76 6.93 -0.69
CA THR A 256 -6.54 7.43 0.68
C THR A 256 -7.35 8.73 0.89
N ARG A 257 -7.27 9.37 2.06
CA ARG A 257 -7.89 10.69 2.26
C ARG A 257 -7.35 11.70 1.24
N GLY A 258 -8.19 12.60 0.77
CA GLY A 258 -7.81 13.57 -0.26
C GLY A 258 -6.62 14.45 0.10
N SER A 259 -6.52 14.91 1.35
CA SER A 259 -5.39 15.68 1.87
C SER A 259 -4.07 14.88 1.79
N VAL A 260 -4.09 13.64 2.26
CA VAL A 260 -2.96 12.69 2.21
C VAL A 260 -2.58 12.36 0.77
N ALA A 261 -3.56 12.11 -0.10
CA ALA A 261 -3.34 11.82 -1.51
C ALA A 261 -2.64 12.98 -2.22
N LYS A 262 -3.06 14.24 -1.98
CA LYS A 262 -2.38 15.42 -2.50
C LYS A 262 -0.94 15.50 -2.03
N GLN A 263 -0.70 15.34 -0.71
CA GLN A 263 0.64 15.39 -0.13
C GLN A 263 1.57 14.33 -0.73
N LEU A 264 1.14 13.07 -0.78
CA LEU A 264 1.91 11.95 -1.33
C LEU A 264 2.21 12.12 -2.82
N MET A 265 1.29 12.74 -3.56
CA MET A 265 1.44 13.02 -4.98
C MET A 265 2.13 14.37 -5.26
N GLY A 266 2.64 15.05 -4.24
CA GLY A 266 3.42 16.29 -4.35
C GLY A 266 2.60 17.51 -4.79
N TYR A 267 1.29 17.52 -4.55
CA TYR A 267 0.47 18.72 -4.71
C TYR A 267 0.60 19.63 -3.48
N GLU A 268 0.46 20.93 -3.70
CA GLU A 268 0.35 21.89 -2.60
C GLU A 268 -0.93 21.64 -1.81
N VAL A 269 -0.79 21.43 -0.51
CA VAL A 269 -1.89 21.35 0.45
C VAL A 269 -1.83 22.60 1.31
N LYS A 270 -2.88 23.43 1.27
CA LYS A 270 -2.91 24.65 2.09
C LYS A 270 -3.29 24.27 3.53
N PRO A 271 -2.63 24.84 4.55
CA PRO A 271 -3.05 24.65 5.94
C PRO A 271 -4.53 25.04 6.11
N GLY A 272 -5.33 24.13 6.65
CA GLY A 272 -6.77 24.35 6.86
C GLY A 272 -7.65 24.16 5.60
N GLU A 273 -7.13 23.59 4.51
CA GLU A 273 -7.96 23.19 3.37
C GLU A 273 -8.93 22.06 3.78
N THR A 274 -10.19 22.41 4.04
CA THR A 274 -11.24 21.45 4.46
C THR A 274 -11.95 20.77 3.28
N ALA A 275 -11.75 21.29 2.07
CA ALA A 275 -12.34 20.74 0.85
C ALA A 275 -11.42 20.97 -0.35
N LEU A 276 -11.40 19.98 -1.25
CA LEU A 276 -10.59 19.92 -2.44
C LEU A 276 -11.49 20.16 -3.66
N ALA A 277 -11.07 21.07 -4.53
CA ALA A 277 -11.67 21.22 -5.85
C ALA A 277 -11.10 20.16 -6.80
N SER A 278 -11.94 19.22 -7.22
CA SER A 278 -11.62 18.19 -8.21
C SER A 278 -12.28 18.48 -9.54
N VAL A 279 -11.55 18.27 -10.62
CA VAL A 279 -12.04 18.41 -11.99
C VAL A 279 -12.62 17.09 -12.44
N THR A 280 -13.90 17.07 -12.72
CA THR A 280 -14.63 15.86 -13.11
C THR A 280 -15.20 15.97 -14.50
N TYR A 281 -15.51 14.81 -15.08
CA TYR A 281 -16.15 14.69 -16.38
C TYR A 281 -17.33 13.74 -16.26
N PRO A 282 -18.46 14.14 -15.62
CA PRO A 282 -19.65 13.29 -15.58
C PRO A 282 -20.22 13.05 -16.98
N GLY A 283 -20.02 14.01 -17.90
CA GLY A 283 -20.35 13.90 -19.32
C GLY A 283 -19.20 14.37 -20.23
N PRO A 284 -19.50 14.96 -21.40
CA PRO A 284 -18.48 15.50 -22.31
C PRO A 284 -17.90 16.85 -21.84
N GLN A 285 -18.52 17.50 -20.87
CA GLN A 285 -18.09 18.79 -20.33
C GLN A 285 -17.32 18.60 -19.03
N GLN A 286 -16.38 19.53 -18.80
CA GLN A 286 -15.60 19.60 -17.58
C GLN A 286 -16.41 20.30 -16.48
N GLU A 287 -16.47 19.70 -15.30
CA GLU A 287 -17.12 20.26 -14.12
C GLU A 287 -16.15 20.33 -12.94
N LEU A 288 -16.48 21.17 -11.94
CA LEU A 288 -15.76 21.24 -10.68
C LEU A 288 -16.62 20.60 -9.58
N LYS A 289 -16.05 19.60 -8.91
CA LYS A 289 -16.64 18.91 -7.77
C LYS A 289 -15.85 19.24 -6.51
N THR A 290 -16.54 19.70 -5.48
CA THR A 290 -15.96 19.93 -4.16
C THR A 290 -16.05 18.65 -3.34
N ILE A 291 -14.91 18.14 -2.86
CA ILE A 291 -14.81 16.92 -2.06
C ILE A 291 -14.17 17.28 -0.72
N PRO A 292 -14.71 16.88 0.44
CA PRO A 292 -14.06 17.13 1.74
C PRO A 292 -12.62 16.58 1.76
N SER A 293 -11.68 17.29 2.41
CA SER A 293 -10.26 16.91 2.44
C SER A 293 -10.01 15.54 3.07
N GLU A 294 -10.81 15.21 4.09
CA GLU A 294 -10.73 13.96 4.85
C GLU A 294 -11.57 12.83 4.22
N GLN A 295 -12.25 13.09 3.10
CA GLN A 295 -12.95 12.04 2.39
C GLN A 295 -11.94 11.13 1.68
N VAL A 296 -12.17 9.82 1.75
CA VAL A 296 -11.41 8.84 0.95
C VAL A 296 -11.71 9.08 -0.53
N VAL A 297 -10.64 9.27 -1.31
CA VAL A 297 -10.69 9.47 -2.76
C VAL A 297 -9.77 8.50 -3.48
N TYR A 298 -10.01 8.35 -4.77
CA TYR A 298 -9.20 7.66 -5.73
C TYR A 298 -8.56 8.67 -6.67
N LYS A 299 -7.23 8.61 -6.83
CA LYS A 299 -6.51 9.36 -7.86
C LYS A 299 -5.81 8.38 -8.79
N VAL A 300 -6.09 8.49 -10.08
CA VAL A 300 -5.48 7.66 -11.12
C VAL A 300 -4.39 8.43 -11.84
N TYR A 301 -3.29 7.78 -12.18
CA TYR A 301 -2.19 8.38 -12.94
C TYR A 301 -1.44 7.33 -13.77
N PHE A 302 -0.60 7.79 -14.69
CA PHE A 302 0.28 6.91 -15.46
C PHE A 302 1.71 7.00 -14.94
N LYS A 303 2.40 5.86 -14.88
CA LYS A 303 3.82 5.81 -14.55
C LYS A 303 4.61 5.19 -15.69
N HIS A 304 5.69 5.84 -16.09
CA HIS A 304 6.66 5.26 -17.02
C HIS A 304 7.57 4.30 -16.24
N ILE A 305 7.61 3.03 -16.67
CA ILE A 305 8.22 1.92 -15.93
C ILE A 305 9.75 2.10 -15.79
N ASP A 306 10.44 2.46 -16.87
CA ASP A 306 11.92 2.49 -16.85
C ASP A 306 12.47 3.68 -16.07
N SER A 307 11.81 4.84 -16.14
CA SER A 307 12.31 6.08 -15.51
C SER A 307 11.64 6.41 -14.18
N GLY A 308 10.57 5.71 -13.81
CA GLY A 308 9.74 6.05 -12.65
C GLY A 308 9.04 7.42 -12.75
N ASN A 309 8.97 8.02 -13.95
CA ASN A 309 8.28 9.30 -14.14
C ASN A 309 6.78 9.08 -13.98
N VAL A 310 6.12 9.96 -13.24
CA VAL A 310 4.67 9.94 -13.07
C VAL A 310 4.02 11.08 -13.83
N PHE A 311 2.85 10.82 -14.39
CA PHE A 311 2.07 11.73 -15.21
C PHE A 311 0.68 11.85 -14.61
N LEU A 312 0.48 12.94 -13.87
CA LEU A 312 -0.69 13.12 -13.02
C LEU A 312 -1.88 13.76 -13.76
N GLY A 313 -1.67 14.20 -14.99
CA GLY A 313 -2.61 15.07 -15.69
C GLY A 313 -2.42 16.54 -15.29
N THR A 314 -3.15 17.42 -15.98
CA THR A 314 -3.00 18.89 -15.84
C THR A 314 -3.75 19.48 -14.65
N LYS A 315 -4.66 18.71 -14.03
CA LYS A 315 -5.52 19.17 -12.94
C LYS A 315 -5.69 18.07 -11.90
N TRP A 316 -6.05 18.45 -10.68
CA TRP A 316 -6.52 17.50 -9.67
C TRP A 316 -7.90 17.00 -10.06
N ASP A 317 -8.05 15.69 -10.27
CA ASP A 317 -9.24 15.06 -10.86
C ASP A 317 -9.65 13.77 -10.12
N ALA A 318 -9.25 13.67 -8.84
CA ALA A 318 -9.60 12.57 -7.96
C ALA A 318 -11.11 12.51 -7.66
N ASP A 319 -11.66 11.35 -7.39
CA ASP A 319 -13.08 11.21 -7.03
C ASP A 319 -13.29 10.19 -5.92
N VAL A 320 -14.47 10.17 -5.29
CA VAL A 320 -14.82 9.26 -4.19
C VAL A 320 -15.04 7.82 -4.66
N THR A 321 -15.19 7.59 -5.97
CA THR A 321 -15.24 6.26 -6.58
C THR A 321 -14.09 6.07 -7.57
N TRP A 322 -13.56 4.85 -7.64
CA TRP A 322 -12.45 4.54 -8.54
C TRP A 322 -12.88 4.66 -10.01
N GLN A 323 -14.15 4.35 -10.32
CA GLN A 323 -14.71 4.47 -11.66
C GLN A 323 -14.67 5.92 -12.13
N GLN A 324 -15.16 6.84 -11.31
CA GLN A 324 -15.23 8.25 -11.69
C GLN A 324 -13.83 8.85 -11.75
N ALA A 325 -12.93 8.50 -10.83
CA ALA A 325 -11.53 8.92 -10.89
C ALA A 325 -10.82 8.43 -12.17
N LEU A 326 -11.05 7.18 -12.57
CA LEU A 326 -10.53 6.63 -13.82
C LEU A 326 -11.11 7.36 -15.03
N LEU A 327 -12.44 7.55 -15.08
CA LEU A 327 -13.09 8.29 -16.15
C LEU A 327 -12.56 9.72 -16.26
N ASN A 328 -12.32 10.39 -15.13
CA ASN A 328 -11.76 11.74 -15.14
C ASN A 328 -10.37 11.76 -15.77
N GLN A 329 -9.48 10.83 -15.37
CA GLN A 329 -8.13 10.71 -15.93
C GLN A 329 -8.16 10.40 -17.44
N LEU A 330 -9.01 9.46 -17.87
CA LEU A 330 -9.10 9.06 -19.28
C LEU A 330 -9.72 10.15 -20.17
N ARG A 331 -10.82 10.78 -19.72
CA ARG A 331 -11.50 11.85 -20.46
C ARG A 331 -10.66 13.12 -20.50
N GLY A 332 -9.99 13.47 -19.40
CA GLY A 332 -9.03 14.55 -19.34
C GLY A 332 -7.88 14.35 -20.33
N MET A 333 -7.32 13.13 -20.38
CA MET A 333 -6.30 12.77 -21.36
C MET A 333 -6.82 12.90 -22.80
N LYS A 334 -8.02 12.38 -23.08
CA LYS A 334 -8.66 12.44 -24.41
C LYS A 334 -8.84 13.89 -24.88
N ALA A 335 -9.35 14.75 -24.00
CA ALA A 335 -9.56 16.17 -24.28
C ALA A 335 -8.24 16.91 -24.55
N GLU A 336 -7.23 16.71 -23.69
CA GLU A 336 -5.95 17.42 -23.79
C GLU A 336 -5.12 16.96 -25.01
N LEU A 337 -5.03 15.64 -25.22
CA LEU A 337 -4.21 15.05 -26.30
C LEU A 337 -4.93 15.04 -27.65
N ARG A 338 -6.17 15.53 -27.71
CA ARG A 338 -7.07 15.57 -28.88
C ARG A 338 -7.20 14.20 -29.53
N LEU A 339 -7.48 13.18 -28.71
CA LEU A 339 -7.70 11.82 -29.17
C LEU A 339 -9.15 11.70 -29.65
N ASN A 340 -9.35 11.08 -30.82
CA ASN A 340 -10.68 10.84 -31.38
C ASN A 340 -11.39 9.68 -30.68
#